data_AF-A0A2N2LR93-F1
#
_entry.id   AF-A0A2N2LR93-F1
#
_cell.length_a   1.000
_cell.length_b   1.000
_cell.length_c   1.000
_cell.angle_alpha   90.00
_cell.angle_beta   90.00
_cell.angle_gamma   90.00
#
_symmetry.space_group_name_H-M   'P 1'
#
loop_
_entity.id
_entity.type
_entity.pdbx_description
1 polymer ?
#
loop_
_entity_poly.entity_id
_entity_poly.type
_entity_poly.pdbx_seq_one_letter_code
_entity_poly.pdbx_strand_id
1 'polypeptide(L)'
;HFLENALLPFNRNGVLFPRKINGKYVMLSRPSDNGHTPFGDIYISQSPDMIHWGEHRFVMGTKGGWQSTKVGAGPVPIETPEGWLLFYHGVLTSCNGFVYSYGAALLDLEQPWKVIYRGGPYLMSPQSLYECVGDTPNVAFPCASLYDEPTGRIAIYYGGADTVTGLAFCKINDILDFVKTNNDL
;
A
#
# COMPACT_ATOMS: atom_id res chain seq x y z
N HIS A 1 17.58 -10.93 12.85
CA HIS A 1 17.10 -12.28 13.22
C HIS A 1 16.35 -12.21 14.54
N PHE A 2 15.01 -12.11 14.47
CA PHE A 2 13.97 -12.77 15.29
C PHE A 2 12.66 -12.02 15.03
N LEU A 3 11.69 -12.66 14.38
CA LEU A 3 10.29 -12.22 14.43
C LEU A 3 9.48 -13.51 14.48
N GLU A 4 9.36 -14.09 15.68
CA GLU A 4 8.42 -15.18 15.93
C GLU A 4 6.96 -14.69 15.91
N ASN A 5 6.72 -13.38 15.87
CA ASN A 5 5.40 -12.78 16.01
C ASN A 5 5.26 -11.44 15.26
N ALA A 6 5.41 -11.42 13.93
CA ALA A 6 5.32 -10.16 13.17
C ALA A 6 3.95 -9.46 13.24
N LEU A 7 2.89 -10.17 13.65
CA LEU A 7 1.52 -9.65 13.69
C LEU A 7 1.05 -9.22 15.09
N LEU A 8 1.78 -9.57 16.16
CA LEU A 8 1.40 -9.10 17.50
C LEU A 8 1.50 -7.57 17.58
N PRO A 9 0.78 -6.94 18.52
CA PRO A 9 0.88 -5.51 18.71
C PRO A 9 2.34 -5.06 18.89
N PHE A 10 2.76 -3.98 18.22
CA PHE A 10 1.94 -3.08 17.41
C PHE A 10 2.07 -3.36 15.90
N ASN A 11 0.95 -3.54 15.21
CA ASN A 11 0.89 -3.70 13.75
C ASN A 11 -0.41 -3.09 13.21
N ARG A 12 -0.38 -2.55 11.98
CA ARG A 12 -1.52 -1.93 11.27
C ARG A 12 -1.38 -2.18 9.76
N ASN A 13 -2.36 -1.72 8.97
CA ASN A 13 -2.39 -1.88 7.50
C ASN A 13 -2.28 -3.35 7.06
N GLY A 14 -3.04 -4.23 7.73
CA GLY A 14 -3.19 -5.63 7.36
C GLY A 14 -4.03 -5.78 6.10
N VAL A 15 -3.48 -6.31 5.01
CA VAL A 15 -4.18 -6.45 3.72
C VAL A 15 -3.94 -7.85 3.15
N LEU A 16 -5.00 -8.64 3.04
CA LEU A 16 -4.95 -9.98 2.44
C LEU A 16 -4.79 -9.90 0.92
N PHE A 17 -4.04 -10.85 0.35
CA PHE A 17 -4.13 -11.16 -1.08
C PHE A 17 -5.47 -11.85 -1.39
N PRO A 18 -6.06 -11.63 -2.58
CA PRO A 18 -7.42 -12.09 -2.90
C PRO A 18 -7.52 -13.61 -3.13
N ARG A 19 -6.39 -14.33 -3.14
CA ARG A 19 -6.32 -15.79 -3.20
C ARG A 19 -5.11 -16.32 -2.43
N LYS A 20 -5.09 -17.64 -2.24
CA LYS A 20 -3.88 -18.32 -1.77
C LYS A 20 -2.76 -18.20 -2.81
N ILE A 21 -1.52 -18.09 -2.34
CA ILE A 21 -0.30 -18.12 -3.14
C ILE A 21 0.52 -19.29 -2.62
N ASN A 22 0.93 -20.20 -3.52
CA ASN A 22 1.65 -21.42 -3.15
C ASN A 22 0.96 -22.23 -2.03
N GLY A 23 -0.38 -22.32 -2.10
CA GLY A 23 -1.21 -23.08 -1.15
C GLY A 23 -1.45 -22.39 0.21
N LYS A 24 -0.92 -21.18 0.43
CA LYS A 24 -1.02 -20.45 1.71
C LYS A 24 -1.78 -19.14 1.54
N TYR A 25 -2.51 -18.74 2.57
CA TYR A 25 -2.99 -17.36 2.69
C TYR A 25 -1.79 -16.43 2.86
N VAL A 26 -1.86 -15.24 2.25
CA VAL A 26 -0.80 -14.24 2.34
C VAL A 26 -1.41 -12.90 2.73
N MET A 27 -0.77 -12.21 3.67
CA MET A 27 -1.23 -10.91 4.18
C MET A 27 -0.06 -9.94 4.25
N LEU A 28 -0.22 -8.78 3.64
CA LEU A 28 0.63 -7.61 3.87
C LEU A 28 0.34 -7.06 5.27
N SER A 29 1.36 -6.55 5.95
CA SER A 29 1.22 -5.90 7.25
C SER A 29 2.29 -4.83 7.41
N ARG A 30 2.17 -4.02 8.45
CA ARG A 30 3.05 -2.88 8.68
C ARG A 30 3.33 -2.74 10.19
N PRO A 31 4.43 -3.34 10.69
CA PRO A 31 4.87 -3.16 12.06
C PRO A 31 4.86 -1.67 12.44
N SER A 32 4.31 -1.38 13.61
CA SER A 32 4.01 -0.03 14.06
C SER A 32 4.39 0.15 15.53
N ASP A 33 3.97 1.24 16.15
CA ASP A 33 4.06 1.47 17.60
C ASP A 33 2.68 1.87 18.17
N ASN A 34 2.65 2.19 19.48
CA ASN A 34 1.42 2.54 20.19
C ASN A 34 0.93 3.99 19.96
N GLY A 35 1.49 4.72 18.99
CA GLY A 35 1.16 6.12 18.77
C GLY A 35 1.12 6.50 17.29
N HIS A 36 1.49 7.74 17.01
CA HIS A 36 1.68 8.23 15.65
C HIS A 36 3.03 7.75 15.10
N THR A 37 3.05 6.47 14.69
CA THR A 37 4.28 5.77 14.30
C THR A 37 5.12 6.60 13.31
N PRO A 38 6.38 6.95 13.66
CA PRO A 38 7.27 7.76 12.82
C PRO A 38 8.16 6.91 11.89
N PHE A 39 7.83 5.63 11.74
CA PHE A 39 8.49 4.66 10.88
C PHE A 39 7.45 3.74 10.25
N GLY A 40 7.86 2.92 9.27
CA GLY A 40 7.01 1.85 8.79
C GLY A 40 7.41 1.30 7.43
N ASP A 41 7.72 0.01 7.43
CA ASP A 41 7.97 -0.81 6.25
C ASP A 41 6.84 -1.82 6.04
N ILE A 42 6.63 -2.22 4.79
CA ILE A 42 5.65 -3.23 4.41
C ILE A 42 6.31 -4.61 4.48
N TYR A 43 5.65 -5.53 5.16
CA TYR A 43 6.00 -6.94 5.25
C TYR A 43 4.85 -7.79 4.72
N ILE A 44 5.13 -9.04 4.37
CA ILE A 44 4.10 -10.08 4.28
C ILE A 44 4.27 -11.12 5.39
N SER A 45 3.18 -11.83 5.67
CA SER A 45 3.14 -13.07 6.42
C SER A 45 2.32 -14.11 5.66
N GLN A 46 2.63 -15.38 5.86
CA GLN A 46 1.93 -16.49 5.23
C GLN A 46 1.26 -17.37 6.28
N SER A 47 0.12 -17.98 5.94
CA SER A 47 -0.60 -18.87 6.83
C SER A 47 -1.20 -20.06 6.06
N PRO A 48 -1.11 -21.30 6.58
CA PRO A 48 -1.81 -22.43 5.99
C PRO A 48 -3.33 -22.41 6.28
N ASP A 49 -3.76 -21.75 7.36
CA ASP A 49 -5.08 -21.97 7.98
C ASP A 49 -5.80 -20.68 8.47
N MET A 50 -5.25 -19.49 8.18
CA MET A 50 -5.70 -18.16 8.68
C MET A 50 -5.56 -17.95 10.19
N ILE A 51 -5.05 -18.92 10.94
CA ILE A 51 -4.89 -18.85 12.39
C ILE A 51 -3.40 -18.65 12.73
N HIS A 52 -2.54 -19.49 12.16
CA HIS A 52 -1.11 -19.48 12.44
C HIS A 52 -0.36 -18.78 11.31
N TRP A 53 0.33 -17.69 11.63
CA TRP A 53 1.03 -16.86 10.66
C TRP A 53 2.53 -16.92 10.88
N GLY A 54 3.29 -17.04 9.79
CA GLY A 54 4.74 -17.15 9.82
C GLY A 54 5.36 -16.77 8.48
N GLU A 55 6.60 -17.25 8.27
CA GLU A 55 7.36 -17.03 7.02
C GLU A 55 7.39 -15.56 6.59
N HIS A 56 7.60 -14.67 7.55
CA HIS A 56 7.58 -13.23 7.35
C HIS A 56 8.67 -12.80 6.37
N ARG A 57 8.33 -11.89 5.45
CA ARG A 57 9.29 -11.35 4.48
C ARG A 57 9.11 -9.84 4.37
N PHE A 58 10.23 -9.13 4.37
CA PHE A 58 10.26 -7.71 4.02
C PHE A 58 9.85 -7.56 2.54
N VAL A 59 9.01 -6.57 2.26
CA VAL A 59 8.59 -6.22 0.90
C VAL A 59 9.32 -4.95 0.46
N MET A 60 9.03 -3.83 1.14
CA MET A 60 9.63 -2.53 0.84
C MET A 60 9.52 -1.57 2.03
N GLY A 61 10.50 -0.68 2.13
CA GLY A 61 10.54 0.38 3.14
C GLY A 61 10.39 1.77 2.54
N THR A 62 10.74 2.80 3.32
CA THR A 62 10.68 4.20 2.87
C THR A 62 11.70 4.52 1.77
N LYS A 63 11.41 5.57 0.99
CA LYS A 63 12.30 6.19 -0.01
C LYS A 63 12.23 7.71 0.10
N GLY A 64 12.94 8.46 -0.72
CA GLY A 64 12.86 9.93 -0.71
C GLY A 64 11.46 10.50 -0.98
N GLY A 65 11.29 11.80 -0.73
CA GLY A 65 10.08 12.54 -1.11
C GLY A 65 8.84 12.15 -0.30
N TRP A 66 7.73 11.91 -1.02
CA TRP A 66 6.38 11.70 -0.46
C TRP A 66 6.25 10.44 0.42
N GLN A 67 7.23 9.55 0.39
CA GLN A 67 7.22 8.23 1.03
C GLN A 67 8.42 8.03 1.98
N SER A 68 8.89 9.13 2.57
CA SER A 68 10.13 9.21 3.36
C SER A 68 10.00 8.85 4.82
N THR A 69 8.82 8.98 5.41
CA THR A 69 8.60 8.74 6.84
C THR A 69 8.13 7.32 7.11
N LYS A 70 7.14 6.86 6.35
CA LYS A 70 6.60 5.50 6.44
C LYS A 70 5.79 5.17 5.19
N VAL A 71 5.65 3.88 4.92
CA VAL A 71 4.77 3.33 3.88
C VAL A 71 3.83 2.27 4.45
N GLY A 72 2.72 2.03 3.78
CA GLY A 72 1.77 0.98 4.16
C GLY A 72 0.85 0.59 3.01
N ALA A 73 0.48 -0.69 2.96
CA ALA A 73 -0.47 -1.20 1.98
C ALA A 73 -1.84 -0.51 2.13
N GLY A 74 -2.54 -0.31 1.01
CA GLY A 74 -3.88 0.26 0.98
C GLY A 74 -4.91 -0.78 0.50
N PRO A 75 -5.43 -0.68 -0.73
CA PRO A 75 -6.33 -1.67 -1.32
C PRO A 75 -5.75 -3.09 -1.42
N VAL A 76 -6.64 -4.07 -1.53
CA VAL A 76 -6.31 -5.46 -1.87
C VAL A 76 -5.48 -5.49 -3.17
N PRO A 77 -4.33 -6.20 -3.21
CA PRO A 77 -3.52 -6.31 -4.43
C PRO A 77 -4.33 -6.87 -5.60
N ILE A 78 -4.19 -6.24 -6.77
CA ILE A 78 -4.84 -6.66 -8.00
C ILE A 78 -3.90 -7.62 -8.73
N GLU A 79 -4.38 -8.82 -9.05
CA GLU A 79 -3.63 -9.78 -9.86
C GLU A 79 -3.57 -9.30 -11.32
N THR A 80 -2.39 -9.35 -11.92
CA THR A 80 -2.19 -9.06 -13.34
C THR A 80 -1.25 -10.11 -13.94
N PRO A 81 -1.22 -10.27 -15.28
CA PRO A 81 -0.25 -11.16 -15.92
C PRO A 81 1.22 -10.83 -15.61
N GLU A 82 1.51 -9.62 -15.14
CA GLU A 82 2.87 -9.13 -14.88
C GLU A 82 3.27 -9.15 -13.41
N GLY A 83 2.32 -9.40 -12.50
CA GLY A 83 2.54 -9.22 -11.07
C GLY A 83 1.29 -8.81 -10.30
N TRP A 84 1.45 -8.67 -8.99
CA TRP A 84 0.46 -8.05 -8.12
C TRP A 84 0.62 -6.53 -8.15
N LEU A 85 -0.37 -5.82 -8.70
CA LEU A 85 -0.44 -4.38 -8.60
C LEU A 85 -0.89 -3.98 -7.19
N LEU A 86 0.01 -3.33 -6.45
CA LEU A 86 -0.22 -2.84 -5.10
C LEU A 86 -0.30 -1.31 -5.11
N PHE A 87 -1.46 -0.77 -4.75
CA PHE A 87 -1.58 0.63 -4.33
C PHE A 87 -1.20 0.75 -2.84
N TYR A 88 -0.33 1.69 -2.52
CA TYR A 88 0.18 1.88 -1.17
C TYR A 88 0.31 3.36 -0.83
N HIS A 89 0.07 3.71 0.45
CA HIS A 89 0.29 5.05 0.94
C HIS A 89 1.74 5.25 1.38
N GLY A 90 2.15 6.50 1.40
CA GLY A 90 3.45 6.98 1.82
C GLY A 90 3.29 8.32 2.51
N VAL A 91 4.18 8.58 3.46
CA VAL A 91 4.12 9.78 4.30
C VAL A 91 5.37 10.62 4.13
N LEU A 92 5.15 11.91 3.94
CA LEU A 92 6.16 12.96 4.12
C LEU A 92 5.90 13.68 5.44
N THR A 93 6.96 13.93 6.21
CA THR A 93 6.88 14.76 7.42
C THR A 93 7.31 16.18 7.08
N SER A 94 6.36 17.12 7.17
CA SER A 94 6.62 18.56 7.11
C SER A 94 6.86 19.13 8.51
N CYS A 95 7.20 20.42 8.60
CA CYS A 95 7.28 21.11 9.90
C CYS A 95 5.93 21.15 10.66
N ASN A 96 4.80 20.97 9.96
CA ASN A 96 3.46 21.06 10.54
C ASN A 96 2.74 19.69 10.61
N GLY A 97 3.47 18.59 10.41
CA GLY A 97 2.92 17.23 10.50
C GLY A 97 2.99 16.44 9.20
N PHE A 98 2.21 15.37 9.14
CA PHE A 98 2.26 14.39 8.06
C PHE A 98 1.42 14.80 6.85
N VAL A 99 1.92 14.43 5.67
CA VAL A 99 1.19 14.50 4.39
C VAL A 99 1.11 13.07 3.86
N TYR A 100 -0.12 12.55 3.71
CA TYR A 100 -0.35 11.20 3.19
C TYR A 100 -0.73 11.27 1.71
N SER A 101 0.14 10.71 0.88
CA SER A 101 -0.09 10.50 -0.56
C SER A 101 -0.10 9.00 -0.84
N TYR A 102 -0.46 8.60 -2.07
CA TYR A 102 -0.32 7.20 -2.48
C TYR A 102 0.24 7.03 -3.89
N GLY A 103 0.87 5.89 -4.10
CA GLY A 103 1.47 5.46 -5.35
C GLY A 103 1.17 3.98 -5.63
N ALA A 104 1.92 3.39 -6.55
CA ALA A 104 1.79 1.99 -6.90
C ALA A 104 3.13 1.27 -7.07
N ALA A 105 3.11 -0.03 -6.82
CA ALA A 105 4.22 -0.96 -7.02
C ALA A 105 3.69 -2.24 -7.67
N LEU A 106 4.56 -2.95 -8.39
CA LEU A 106 4.29 -4.27 -8.96
C LEU A 106 5.12 -5.30 -8.20
N LEU A 107 4.48 -6.32 -7.63
CA LEU A 107 5.12 -7.39 -6.89
C LEU A 107 5.10 -8.70 -7.70
N ASP A 108 6.05 -9.59 -7.44
CA ASP A 108 6.11 -10.91 -8.08
C ASP A 108 4.90 -11.79 -7.75
N LEU A 109 4.37 -12.51 -8.74
CA LEU A 109 3.15 -13.33 -8.60
C LEU A 109 3.29 -14.46 -7.58
N GLU A 110 4.46 -15.09 -7.54
CA GLU A 110 4.72 -16.29 -6.74
C GLU A 110 5.40 -15.95 -5.41
N GLN A 111 6.22 -14.90 -5.42
CA GLN A 111 6.98 -14.41 -4.28
C GLN A 111 6.70 -12.92 -4.05
N PRO A 112 5.48 -12.54 -3.61
CA PRO A 112 5.02 -11.14 -3.56
C PRO A 112 5.79 -10.21 -2.62
N TRP A 113 6.80 -10.73 -1.90
CA TRP A 113 7.77 -9.93 -1.18
C TRP A 113 8.89 -9.37 -2.05
N LYS A 114 8.98 -9.81 -3.31
CA LYS A 114 9.88 -9.26 -4.31
C LYS A 114 9.15 -8.17 -5.09
N VAL A 115 9.61 -6.94 -4.94
CA VAL A 115 9.12 -5.82 -5.74
C VAL A 115 9.80 -5.86 -7.11
N ILE A 116 9.01 -5.94 -8.18
CA ILE A 116 9.47 -5.91 -9.57
C ILE A 116 9.66 -4.46 -10.03
N TYR A 117 8.67 -3.60 -9.74
CA TYR A 117 8.69 -2.17 -10.04
C TYR A 117 8.06 -1.37 -8.91
N ARG A 118 8.57 -0.15 -8.66
CA ARG A 118 7.98 0.80 -7.72
C ARG A 118 8.00 2.19 -8.34
N GLY A 119 6.82 2.80 -8.49
CA GLY A 119 6.73 4.16 -9.01
C GLY A 119 7.39 5.17 -8.07
N GLY A 120 8.27 6.01 -8.59
CA GLY A 120 8.93 7.08 -7.86
C GLY A 120 7.97 8.21 -7.47
N PRO A 121 7.25 8.84 -8.43
CA PRO A 121 6.23 9.85 -8.12
C PRO A 121 4.97 9.21 -7.51
N TYR A 122 4.24 9.99 -6.70
CA TYR A 122 2.91 9.61 -6.25
C TYR A 122 1.92 9.59 -7.42
N LEU A 123 0.88 8.77 -7.32
CA LEU A 123 -0.27 8.80 -8.22
C LEU A 123 -1.26 9.89 -7.80
N MET A 124 -1.43 10.10 -6.50
CA MET A 124 -2.28 11.14 -5.95
C MET A 124 -1.71 11.67 -4.63
N SER A 125 -1.87 12.97 -4.41
CA SER A 125 -1.54 13.68 -3.19
C SER A 125 -2.70 14.60 -2.81
N PRO A 126 -2.88 14.96 -1.52
CA PRO A 126 -3.94 15.85 -1.10
C PRO A 126 -3.77 17.23 -1.75
N GLN A 127 -4.78 17.69 -2.48
CA GLN A 127 -4.76 18.96 -3.20
C GLN A 127 -6.09 19.71 -3.13
N SER A 128 -7.20 18.97 -3.15
CA SER A 128 -8.53 19.55 -3.05
C SER A 128 -8.88 19.92 -1.61
N LEU A 129 -9.86 20.82 -1.43
CA LEU A 129 -10.23 21.31 -0.11
C LEU A 129 -10.63 20.19 0.85
N TYR A 130 -11.33 19.17 0.38
CA TYR A 130 -11.78 18.04 1.21
C TYR A 130 -10.67 17.03 1.55
N GLU A 131 -9.49 17.14 0.94
CA GLU A 131 -8.29 16.36 1.27
C GLU A 131 -7.34 17.15 2.19
N CYS A 132 -7.33 18.48 2.03
CA CYS A 132 -6.44 19.39 2.77
C CYS A 132 -7.06 19.90 4.08
N VAL A 133 -8.39 19.87 4.22
CA VAL A 133 -9.11 20.40 5.39
C VAL A 133 -10.07 19.34 5.92
N GLY A 134 -9.92 19.01 7.20
CA GLY A 134 -10.72 18.02 7.92
C GLY A 134 -10.09 17.73 9.28
N ASP A 135 -10.52 16.63 9.91
CA ASP A 135 -10.04 16.19 11.22
C ASP A 135 -8.53 15.92 11.22
N THR A 136 -7.99 15.36 10.13
CA THR A 136 -6.55 15.24 9.88
C THR A 136 -6.21 15.89 8.53
N PRO A 137 -5.70 17.13 8.49
CA PRO A 137 -5.33 17.80 7.25
C PRO A 137 -4.32 17.03 6.39
N ASN A 138 -4.41 17.21 5.07
CA ASN A 138 -3.46 16.69 4.08
C ASN A 138 -3.38 15.15 4.03
N VAL A 139 -4.54 14.50 3.92
CA VAL A 139 -4.64 13.05 3.80
C VAL A 139 -5.39 12.65 2.54
N ALA A 140 -4.73 11.83 1.71
CA ALA A 140 -5.32 11.02 0.66
C ALA A 140 -4.93 9.55 0.89
N PHE A 141 -5.81 8.77 1.50
CA PHE A 141 -5.50 7.42 1.98
C PHE A 141 -6.32 6.34 1.26
N PRO A 142 -5.75 5.53 0.35
CA PRO A 142 -6.52 4.55 -0.42
C PRO A 142 -6.81 3.29 0.41
N CYS A 143 -8.06 2.83 0.40
CA CYS A 143 -8.50 1.69 1.21
C CYS A 143 -9.06 0.53 0.38
N ALA A 144 -9.68 0.82 -0.76
CA ALA A 144 -10.30 -0.19 -1.60
C ALA A 144 -10.23 0.19 -3.08
N SER A 145 -10.28 -0.82 -3.94
CA SER A 145 -10.37 -0.62 -5.39
C SER A 145 -11.31 -1.64 -6.01
N LEU A 146 -12.14 -1.21 -6.95
CA LEU A 146 -12.90 -2.08 -7.84
C LEU A 146 -12.21 -2.13 -9.19
N TYR A 147 -11.89 -3.34 -9.65
CA TYR A 147 -11.23 -3.58 -10.92
C TYR A 147 -12.16 -4.34 -11.87
N ASP A 148 -12.37 -3.79 -13.06
CA ASP A 148 -13.13 -4.38 -14.15
C ASP A 148 -12.16 -4.90 -15.22
N GLU A 149 -11.76 -6.17 -15.11
CA GLU A 149 -10.76 -6.80 -15.96
C GLU A 149 -11.06 -6.67 -17.47
N PRO A 150 -12.28 -6.93 -17.97
CA PRO A 150 -12.62 -6.75 -19.38
C PRO A 150 -12.32 -5.37 -19.97
N THR A 151 -12.44 -4.30 -19.16
CA THR A 151 -12.23 -2.92 -19.64
C THR A 151 -10.93 -2.29 -19.15
N GLY A 152 -10.26 -2.92 -18.19
CA GLY A 152 -9.09 -2.39 -17.52
C GLY A 152 -9.40 -1.25 -16.53
N ARG A 153 -10.66 -0.89 -16.29
CA ARG A 153 -11.00 0.26 -15.42
C ARG A 153 -10.82 -0.08 -13.96
N ILE A 154 -10.28 0.87 -13.20
CA ILE A 154 -10.15 0.80 -11.74
C ILE A 154 -10.83 2.02 -11.12
N ALA A 155 -11.65 1.79 -10.11
CA ALA A 155 -12.18 2.83 -9.23
C ALA A 155 -11.58 2.67 -7.84
N ILE A 156 -10.86 3.68 -7.33
CA ILE A 156 -10.12 3.65 -6.07
C ILE A 156 -10.85 4.51 -5.03
N TYR A 157 -11.32 3.88 -3.96
CA TYR A 157 -11.89 4.55 -2.80
C TYR A 157 -10.78 4.95 -1.84
N TYR A 158 -10.77 6.23 -1.45
CA TYR A 158 -9.77 6.78 -0.55
C TYR A 158 -10.40 7.72 0.49
N GLY A 159 -9.81 7.76 1.68
CA GLY A 159 -10.15 8.75 2.71
C GLY A 159 -9.53 10.10 2.40
N GLY A 160 -10.34 11.17 2.48
CA GLY A 160 -9.93 12.56 2.39
C GLY A 160 -9.94 13.21 3.78
N ALA A 161 -8.78 13.71 4.21
CA ALA A 161 -8.58 14.42 5.48
C ALA A 161 -9.09 13.68 6.76
N ASP A 162 -9.10 12.34 6.74
CA ASP A 162 -9.76 11.48 7.76
C ASP A 162 -11.23 11.85 8.04
N THR A 163 -11.90 12.47 7.07
CA THR A 163 -13.24 13.07 7.27
C THR A 163 -14.27 12.55 6.28
N VAL A 164 -13.88 12.40 5.00
CA VAL A 164 -14.79 11.96 3.92
C VAL A 164 -14.20 10.80 3.13
N THR A 165 -15.03 10.15 2.31
CA THR A 165 -14.57 9.17 1.32
C THR A 165 -14.67 9.78 -0.08
N GLY A 166 -13.54 9.81 -0.79
CA GLY A 166 -13.45 10.18 -2.20
C GLY A 166 -13.33 8.96 -3.12
N LEU A 167 -13.42 9.22 -4.43
CA LEU A 167 -13.29 8.21 -5.48
C LEU A 167 -12.40 8.75 -6.60
N ALA A 168 -11.39 7.99 -7.00
CA ALA A 168 -10.52 8.28 -8.14
C ALA A 168 -10.61 7.16 -9.19
N PHE A 169 -10.33 7.49 -10.45
CA PHE A 169 -10.42 6.53 -11.56
C PHE A 169 -9.10 6.45 -12.32
N CYS A 170 -8.75 5.25 -12.75
CA CYS A 170 -7.64 5.02 -13.67
C CYS A 170 -7.91 3.78 -14.54
N LYS A 171 -7.01 3.51 -15.48
CA LYS A 171 -6.95 2.21 -16.16
C LYS A 171 -5.68 1.48 -15.75
N ILE A 172 -5.78 0.15 -15.67
CA ILE A 172 -4.69 -0.69 -15.20
C ILE A 172 -3.42 -0.55 -16.05
N ASN A 173 -3.55 -0.47 -17.37
CA ASN A 173 -2.41 -0.31 -18.28
C ASN A 173 -1.69 1.02 -18.04
N ASP A 174 -2.43 2.12 -17.85
CA ASP A 174 -1.84 3.43 -17.56
C ASP A 174 -1.01 3.40 -16.26
N ILE A 175 -1.49 2.67 -15.24
CA ILE A 175 -0.77 2.50 -13.97
C ILE A 175 0.46 1.61 -14.13
N LEU A 176 0.35 0.49 -14.84
CA LEU A 176 1.47 -0.42 -15.08
C LEU A 176 2.57 0.27 -15.89
N ASP A 177 2.21 1.00 -16.94
CA ASP A 177 3.15 1.78 -17.75
C ASP A 177 3.80 2.90 -16.93
N PHE A 178 3.01 3.61 -16.11
CA PHE A 178 3.52 4.63 -15.20
C PHE A 178 4.56 4.06 -14.23
N VAL A 179 4.25 2.94 -13.57
CA VAL A 179 5.11 2.31 -12.56
C VAL A 179 6.42 1.81 -13.18
N LYS A 180 6.37 1.22 -14.38
CA LYS A 180 7.57 0.76 -15.12
C LYS A 180 8.43 1.92 -15.60
N THR A 181 7.80 2.94 -16.18
CA THR A 181 8.51 4.10 -16.76
C THR A 181 9.18 4.95 -15.69
N ASN A 182 8.51 5.12 -14.55
CA ASN A 182 8.98 5.93 -13.43
C ASN A 182 9.54 5.05 -12.30
N ASN A 183 10.11 3.89 -12.65
CA ASN A 183 10.63 2.97 -11.66
C ASN A 183 11.78 3.59 -10.87
N ASP A 184 11.62 3.60 -9.56
CA ASP A 184 12.62 3.98 -8.58
C ASP A 184 12.75 2.82 -7.58
N LEU A 185 13.08 1.62 -8.08
CA LEU A 185 13.63 0.54 -7.26
C LEU A 185 15.14 0.72 -7.14
#